data_AF-A0A6P5TWN7-F1
#
_entry.id   AF-A0A6P5TWN7-F1
#
_cell.length_a   1.000
_cell.length_b   1.000
_cell.length_c   1.000
_cell.angle_alpha   90.00
_cell.angle_beta   90.00
_cell.angle_gamma   90.00
#
_symmetry.space_group_name_H-M   'P 1'
#
loop_
_entity.id
_entity.type
_entity.pdbx_description
1 polymer ?
#
loop_
_entity_poly.entity_id
_entity_poly.type
_entity_poly.pdbx_seq_one_letter_code
_entity_poly.pdbx_strand_id
1 'polypeptide(L)'
;MHISSLVITYVEQNLLRIEAQEKEIFGVAIMIDWDRWLVKWHVEFLGRQWNFVDLATLAGLVYLHYLAILAPFYFTWPAFWSAVALYYISGVGVTLSFHRNLSHKSFKLPKWLEYFFAYCGVLSFQRSPLEWVSIHRAHHQYTDTWNDPHSPIRGLWFSHVGWALDYRTRFGSYEARLKNVADLKSQAYYRFLHYTYPLHSVALGVLLYTKGGMHFLVWGMGVRTVLFLHAIFGINSICHTWGQQVWDTGDLSKNNWLIGLMAHGEGWHNNHHAFEYSAQHGFEWWQIDITWYLIRFLQAVGLATDVKLPTETQKKRRALCNKISEESLKQK
;
A
#
# COMPACT_ATOMS: atom_id res chain seq x y z
N MET A 1 -25.57 -42.46 41.70
CA MET A 1 -24.65 -41.34 41.40
C MET A 1 -23.93 -41.44 40.05
N HIS A 2 -24.21 -42.42 39.17
CA HIS A 2 -23.45 -42.61 37.91
C HIS A 2 -24.13 -42.16 36.61
N ILE A 3 -25.43 -41.82 36.63
CA ILE A 3 -26.17 -41.45 35.40
C ILE A 3 -26.01 -39.95 35.09
N SER A 4 -25.79 -39.09 36.10
CA SER A 4 -25.68 -37.65 35.92
C SER A 4 -24.40 -37.21 35.19
N SER A 5 -23.25 -37.88 35.42
CA SER A 5 -22.01 -37.48 34.75
C SER A 5 -21.99 -37.83 33.26
N LEU A 6 -22.62 -38.95 32.86
CA LEU A 6 -22.74 -39.34 31.45
C LEU A 6 -23.61 -38.37 30.65
N VAL A 7 -24.72 -37.91 31.24
CA VAL A 7 -25.61 -36.93 30.60
C VAL A 7 -24.94 -35.57 30.48
N ILE A 8 -24.22 -35.11 31.51
CA ILE A 8 -23.49 -33.84 31.48
C ILE A 8 -22.38 -33.89 30.41
N THR A 9 -21.56 -34.95 30.38
CA THR A 9 -20.51 -35.12 29.36
C THR A 9 -21.09 -35.19 27.94
N TYR A 10 -22.24 -35.84 27.77
CA TYR A 10 -22.91 -35.90 26.46
C TYR A 10 -23.44 -34.53 26.02
N VAL A 11 -23.99 -33.73 26.94
CA VAL A 11 -24.47 -32.38 26.65
C VAL A 11 -23.30 -31.43 26.35
N GLU A 12 -22.21 -31.49 27.12
CA GLU A 12 -21.01 -30.68 26.87
C GLU A 12 -20.34 -31.03 25.54
N GLN A 13 -20.23 -32.32 25.19
CA GLN A 13 -19.68 -32.73 23.90
C GLN A 13 -20.57 -32.31 22.72
N ASN A 14 -21.90 -32.32 22.88
CA ASN A 14 -22.81 -31.84 21.84
C ASN A 14 -22.81 -30.31 21.74
N LEU A 15 -22.70 -29.57 22.86
CA LEU A 15 -22.54 -28.12 22.84
C LEU A 15 -21.23 -27.70 22.17
N LEU A 16 -20.12 -28.37 22.46
CA LEU A 16 -18.83 -28.13 21.78
C LEU A 16 -18.90 -28.48 20.28
N ARG A 17 -19.63 -29.54 19.90
CA ARG A 17 -19.90 -29.85 18.49
C ARG A 17 -20.77 -28.81 17.82
N ILE A 18 -21.81 -28.31 18.48
CA ILE A 18 -22.68 -27.26 17.96
C ILE A 18 -21.91 -25.94 17.83
N GLU A 19 -21.06 -25.56 18.78
CA GLU A 19 -20.19 -24.38 18.65
C GLU A 19 -19.13 -24.54 17.55
N ALA A 20 -18.56 -25.75 17.39
CA ALA A 20 -17.64 -26.04 16.29
C ALA A 20 -18.34 -25.98 14.94
N GLN A 21 -19.57 -26.51 14.86
CA GLN A 21 -20.41 -26.49 13.67
C GLN A 21 -20.99 -25.10 13.40
N GLU A 22 -21.24 -24.26 14.40
CA GLU A 22 -21.57 -22.84 14.23
C GLU A 22 -20.35 -22.04 13.75
N LYS A 23 -19.15 -22.32 14.27
CA LYS A 23 -17.90 -21.75 13.73
C LYS A 23 -17.62 -22.21 12.30
N GLU A 24 -18.03 -23.42 11.96
CA GLU A 24 -17.95 -23.95 10.60
C GLU A 24 -19.05 -23.36 9.71
N ILE A 25 -20.30 -23.22 10.17
CA ILE A 25 -21.41 -22.63 9.41
C ILE A 25 -21.24 -21.11 9.22
N PHE A 26 -20.76 -20.38 10.23
CA PHE A 26 -20.33 -18.98 10.08
C PHE A 26 -18.99 -18.84 9.34
N GLY A 27 -18.14 -19.88 9.34
CA GLY A 27 -16.93 -19.97 8.52
C GLY A 27 -17.20 -20.34 7.06
N VAL A 28 -18.33 -20.98 6.78
CA VAL A 28 -18.78 -21.50 5.48
C VAL A 28 -19.86 -20.59 4.85
N ALA A 29 -20.21 -19.47 5.51
CA ALA A 29 -20.92 -18.37 4.87
C ALA A 29 -20.04 -17.72 3.78
N ILE A 30 -19.94 -18.37 2.63
CA ILE A 30 -19.67 -17.80 1.32
C ILE A 30 -18.45 -16.86 1.28
N MET A 31 -17.34 -17.25 1.90
CA MET A 31 -16.04 -16.85 1.38
C MET A 31 -15.70 -17.78 0.22
N ILE A 32 -16.42 -17.63 -0.89
CA ILE A 32 -15.94 -18.11 -2.18
C ILE A 32 -14.53 -17.53 -2.30
N ASP A 33 -13.52 -18.40 -2.46
CA ASP A 33 -12.14 -18.00 -2.72
C ASP A 33 -12.07 -17.42 -4.15
N TRP A 34 -12.73 -16.28 -4.33
CA TRP A 34 -12.83 -15.55 -5.58
C TRP A 34 -11.42 -15.31 -6.10
N ASP A 35 -10.47 -14.96 -5.25
CA ASP A 35 -9.09 -14.71 -5.66
C ASP A 35 -8.44 -15.91 -6.34
N ARG A 36 -8.64 -17.13 -5.82
CA ARG A 36 -8.14 -18.33 -6.49
C ARG A 36 -8.84 -18.59 -7.82
N TRP A 37 -10.14 -18.32 -7.93
CA TRP A 37 -10.88 -18.49 -9.18
C TRP A 37 -10.52 -17.42 -10.24
N LEU A 38 -10.42 -16.15 -9.84
CA LEU A 38 -10.12 -14.99 -10.69
C LEU A 38 -8.71 -15.06 -11.29
N VAL A 39 -7.79 -15.78 -10.64
CA VAL A 39 -6.42 -15.98 -11.12
C VAL A 39 -6.28 -17.26 -11.97
N LYS A 40 -7.23 -18.20 -11.87
CA LYS A 40 -7.19 -19.48 -12.60
C LYS A 40 -7.55 -19.33 -14.08
N TRP A 41 -8.50 -18.45 -14.41
CA TRP A 41 -8.82 -18.14 -15.81
C TRP A 41 -7.71 -17.29 -16.42
N HIS A 42 -7.31 -17.60 -17.65
CA HIS A 42 -6.33 -16.81 -18.39
C HIS A 42 -6.59 -16.80 -19.89
N VAL A 43 -6.14 -15.72 -20.54
CA VAL A 43 -6.10 -15.56 -21.99
C VAL A 43 -4.71 -15.06 -22.41
N GLU A 44 -4.21 -15.54 -23.54
CA GLU A 44 -2.96 -15.04 -24.10
C GLU A 44 -3.21 -13.79 -24.93
N PHE A 45 -2.57 -12.68 -24.57
CA PHE A 45 -2.70 -11.41 -25.28
C PHE A 45 -1.41 -10.60 -25.16
N LEU A 46 -0.93 -10.04 -26.28
CA LEU A 46 0.35 -9.30 -26.37
C LEU A 46 1.54 -10.07 -25.79
N GLY A 47 1.63 -11.38 -26.05
CA GLY A 47 2.74 -12.23 -25.60
C GLY A 47 2.79 -12.49 -24.08
N ARG A 48 1.70 -12.20 -23.35
CA ARG A 48 1.56 -12.47 -21.91
C ARG A 48 0.25 -13.20 -21.62
N GLN A 49 0.23 -14.00 -20.56
CA GLN A 49 -1.00 -14.57 -20.00
C GLN A 49 -1.68 -13.54 -19.08
N TRP A 50 -2.88 -13.10 -19.46
CA TRP A 50 -3.73 -12.18 -18.71
C TRP A 50 -4.77 -12.97 -17.93
N ASN A 51 -4.95 -12.67 -16.65
CA ASN A 51 -6.06 -13.21 -15.87
C ASN A 51 -7.17 -12.17 -15.65
N PHE A 52 -8.25 -12.56 -14.97
CA PHE A 52 -9.35 -11.63 -14.70
C PHE A 52 -8.91 -10.43 -13.87
N VAL A 53 -7.99 -10.62 -12.91
CA VAL A 53 -7.48 -9.55 -12.06
C VAL A 53 -6.71 -8.51 -12.88
N ASP A 54 -5.92 -8.95 -13.86
CA ASP A 54 -5.20 -8.07 -14.78
C ASP A 54 -6.18 -7.25 -15.62
N LEU A 55 -7.20 -7.90 -16.20
CA LEU A 55 -8.23 -7.25 -17.00
C LEU A 55 -9.07 -6.26 -16.17
N ALA A 56 -9.46 -6.64 -14.96
CA ALA A 56 -10.18 -5.76 -14.03
C ALA A 56 -9.33 -4.55 -13.61
N THR A 57 -8.02 -4.75 -13.39
CA THR A 57 -7.10 -3.65 -13.09
C THR A 57 -6.98 -2.71 -14.28
N LEU A 58 -6.79 -3.26 -15.48
CA LEU A 58 -6.72 -2.48 -16.72
C LEU A 58 -7.99 -1.67 -16.94
N ALA A 59 -9.16 -2.30 -16.83
CA ALA A 59 -10.45 -1.64 -16.97
C ALA A 59 -10.64 -0.53 -15.93
N GLY A 60 -10.28 -0.79 -14.66
CA GLY A 60 -10.33 0.20 -13.60
C GLY A 60 -9.41 1.39 -13.87
N LEU A 61 -8.16 1.16 -14.29
CA LEU A 61 -7.23 2.22 -14.67
C LEU A 61 -7.77 3.04 -15.84
N VAL A 62 -8.20 2.39 -16.93
CA VAL A 62 -8.77 3.07 -18.10
C VAL A 62 -9.99 3.92 -17.71
N TYR A 63 -10.90 3.37 -16.89
CA TYR A 63 -12.08 4.08 -16.41
C TYR A 63 -11.72 5.33 -15.59
N LEU A 64 -10.77 5.23 -14.65
CA LEU A 64 -10.34 6.38 -13.84
C LEU A 64 -9.68 7.47 -14.70
N HIS A 65 -8.87 7.09 -15.69
CA HIS A 65 -8.26 8.04 -16.62
C HIS A 65 -9.29 8.68 -17.54
N TYR A 66 -10.28 7.91 -18.01
CA TYR A 66 -11.41 8.45 -18.75
C TYR A 66 -12.16 9.50 -17.94
N LEU A 67 -12.49 9.22 -16.67
CA LEU A 67 -13.08 10.23 -15.79
C LEU A 67 -12.19 11.47 -15.64
N ALA A 68 -10.87 11.30 -15.45
CA ALA A 68 -9.95 12.42 -15.33
C ALA A 68 -9.90 13.30 -16.60
N ILE A 69 -10.00 12.71 -17.80
CA ILE A 69 -10.08 13.45 -19.07
C ILE A 69 -11.32 14.35 -19.12
N LEU A 70 -12.42 13.96 -18.48
CA LEU A 70 -13.64 14.75 -18.43
C LEU A 70 -13.56 15.96 -17.48
N ALA A 71 -12.46 16.11 -16.71
CA ALA A 71 -12.33 17.13 -15.68
C ALA A 71 -12.68 18.57 -16.11
N PRO A 72 -12.29 19.07 -17.30
CA PRO A 72 -12.63 20.43 -17.74
C PRO A 72 -14.15 20.68 -17.86
N PHE A 73 -14.92 19.65 -18.19
CA PHE A 73 -16.38 19.75 -18.40
C PHE A 73 -17.18 19.63 -17.10
N TYR A 74 -16.54 19.17 -16.02
CA TYR A 74 -17.18 18.84 -14.76
C TYR A 74 -16.53 19.57 -13.56
N PHE A 75 -15.79 20.66 -13.83
CA PHE A 75 -15.15 21.45 -12.79
C PHE A 75 -16.14 22.31 -12.02
N THR A 76 -16.08 22.19 -10.70
CA THR A 76 -16.62 23.18 -9.76
C THR A 76 -15.71 23.26 -8.54
N TRP A 77 -15.70 24.41 -7.87
CA TRP A 77 -14.91 24.58 -6.65
C TRP A 77 -15.22 23.54 -5.55
N PRO A 78 -16.48 23.17 -5.27
CA PRO A 78 -16.77 22.12 -4.28
C PRO A 78 -16.19 20.75 -4.68
N ALA A 79 -16.28 20.37 -5.95
CA ALA A 79 -15.73 19.11 -6.45
C ALA A 79 -14.19 19.10 -6.38
N PHE A 80 -13.56 20.22 -6.74
CA PHE A 80 -12.11 20.43 -6.61
C PHE A 80 -11.64 20.26 -5.16
N TRP A 81 -12.25 20.97 -4.20
CA TRP A 81 -11.84 20.88 -2.80
C TRP A 81 -12.14 19.51 -2.18
N SER A 82 -13.22 18.85 -2.63
CA SER A 82 -13.50 17.46 -2.25
C SER A 82 -12.41 16.51 -2.73
N ALA A 83 -11.95 16.68 -3.98
CA ALA A 83 -10.83 15.93 -4.53
C ALA A 83 -9.53 16.20 -3.77
N VAL A 84 -9.22 17.46 -3.46
CA VAL A 84 -8.03 17.82 -2.66
C VAL A 84 -8.08 17.17 -1.28
N ALA A 85 -9.22 17.26 -0.57
CA ALA A 85 -9.37 16.64 0.74
C ALA A 85 -9.17 15.12 0.66
N LEU A 86 -9.80 14.46 -0.32
CA LEU A 86 -9.63 13.02 -0.54
C LEU A 86 -8.21 12.64 -0.95
N TYR A 87 -7.48 13.49 -1.67
CA TYR A 87 -6.08 13.29 -2.01
C TYR A 87 -5.23 13.16 -0.74
N TYR A 88 -5.38 14.09 0.20
CA TYR A 88 -4.65 14.05 1.48
C TYR A 88 -5.12 12.90 2.39
N ILE A 89 -6.43 12.65 2.49
CA ILE A 89 -6.96 11.57 3.34
C ILE A 89 -6.44 10.22 2.86
N SER A 90 -6.64 9.91 1.57
CA SER A 90 -6.17 8.64 1.00
C SER A 90 -4.65 8.57 0.91
N GLY A 91 -4.00 9.71 0.69
CA GLY A 91 -2.55 9.87 0.69
C GLY A 91 -1.90 9.50 2.00
N VAL A 92 -2.32 10.15 3.10
CA VAL A 92 -1.90 9.81 4.46
C VAL A 92 -2.21 8.35 4.79
N GLY A 93 -3.35 7.82 4.32
CA GLY A 93 -3.66 6.41 4.48
C GLY A 93 -2.61 5.48 3.89
N VAL A 94 -2.03 5.81 2.73
CA VAL A 94 -0.94 5.04 2.13
C VAL A 94 0.39 5.31 2.83
N THR A 95 0.77 6.57 2.98
CA THR A 95 2.13 6.95 3.44
C THR A 95 2.31 6.74 4.95
N LEU A 96 1.34 7.12 5.77
CA LEU A 96 1.39 6.94 7.22
C LEU A 96 1.08 5.49 7.59
N SER A 97 -0.03 4.93 7.09
CA SER A 97 -0.47 3.60 7.49
C SER A 97 0.24 2.50 6.70
N PHE A 98 -0.06 2.33 5.41
CA PHE A 98 0.45 1.17 4.66
C PHE A 98 1.97 1.12 4.62
N HIS A 99 2.61 2.26 4.38
CA HIS A 99 4.06 2.34 4.28
C HIS A 99 4.75 2.32 5.65
N ARG A 100 4.72 3.44 6.40
CA ARG A 100 5.56 3.61 7.58
C ARG A 100 5.09 2.78 8.79
N ASN A 101 3.78 2.70 9.03
CA ASN A 101 3.24 1.98 10.19
C ASN A 101 3.15 0.46 9.96
N LEU A 102 2.50 0.00 8.89
CA LEU A 102 2.22 -1.43 8.68
C LEU A 102 3.39 -2.18 8.02
N SER A 103 4.06 -1.57 7.03
CA SER A 103 5.20 -2.23 6.37
C SER A 103 6.47 -2.17 7.20
N HIS A 104 6.89 -0.97 7.60
CA HIS A 104 8.18 -0.75 8.28
C HIS A 104 8.12 -0.76 9.81
N LYS A 105 6.91 -0.64 10.39
CA LYS A 105 6.72 -0.59 11.85
C LYS A 105 7.58 0.52 12.47
N SER A 106 7.63 1.68 11.80
CA SER A 106 8.45 2.83 12.18
C SER A 106 7.94 3.54 13.44
N PHE A 107 6.69 3.29 13.84
CA PHE A 107 6.05 3.78 15.05
C PHE A 107 4.82 2.92 15.39
N LYS A 108 4.25 3.11 16.59
CA LYS A 108 3.04 2.45 17.06
C LYS A 108 1.90 3.45 17.24
N LEU A 109 0.68 3.02 16.92
CA LEU A 109 -0.57 3.75 17.16
C LEU A 109 -1.52 2.91 18.01
N PRO A 110 -2.45 3.53 18.76
CA PRO A 110 -3.65 2.86 19.26
C PRO A 110 -4.40 2.17 18.11
N LYS A 111 -4.92 0.96 18.36
CA LYS A 111 -5.50 0.13 17.29
C LYS A 111 -6.66 0.79 16.53
N TRP A 112 -7.51 1.57 17.20
CA TRP A 112 -8.59 2.28 16.53
C TRP A 112 -8.06 3.29 15.50
N LEU A 113 -6.93 3.95 15.79
CA LEU A 113 -6.32 4.95 14.93
C LEU A 113 -5.51 4.30 13.80
N GLU A 114 -4.80 3.21 14.12
CA GLU A 114 -4.15 2.34 13.12
C GLU A 114 -5.16 1.86 12.07
N TYR A 115 -6.32 1.38 12.50
CA TYR A 115 -7.40 0.91 11.63
C TYR A 115 -8.03 2.06 10.85
N PHE A 116 -8.26 3.22 11.48
CA PHE A 116 -8.75 4.41 10.79
C PHE A 116 -7.84 4.82 9.62
N PHE A 117 -6.54 4.97 9.84
CA PHE A 117 -5.62 5.34 8.75
C PHE A 117 -5.49 4.23 7.70
N ALA A 118 -5.55 2.96 8.09
CA ALA A 118 -5.58 1.86 7.13
C ALA A 118 -6.83 1.91 6.24
N TYR A 119 -7.99 2.27 6.79
CA TYR A 119 -9.21 2.49 6.00
C TYR A 119 -9.05 3.64 5.02
N CYS A 120 -8.46 4.76 5.45
CA CYS A 120 -8.16 5.86 4.53
C CYS A 120 -7.30 5.38 3.35
N GLY A 121 -6.33 4.49 3.59
CA GLY A 121 -5.49 3.89 2.56
C GLY A 121 -6.26 3.02 1.57
N VAL A 122 -7.31 2.32 2.00
CA VAL A 122 -8.21 1.56 1.10
C VAL A 122 -8.87 2.47 0.07
N LEU A 123 -9.15 3.72 0.42
CA LEU A 123 -9.76 4.70 -0.49
C LEU A 123 -8.80 5.23 -1.58
N SER A 124 -7.53 4.78 -1.59
CA SER A 124 -6.50 5.21 -2.54
C SER A 124 -6.49 4.45 -3.88
N PHE A 125 -7.30 3.39 -4.01
CA PHE A 125 -7.31 2.49 -5.18
C PHE A 125 -6.02 1.67 -5.40
N GLN A 126 -5.21 1.48 -4.35
CA GLN A 126 -3.94 0.75 -4.44
C GLN A 126 -3.99 -0.65 -3.84
N ARG A 127 -5.14 -1.33 -3.93
CA ARG A 127 -5.40 -2.65 -3.29
C ARG A 127 -5.55 -2.56 -1.77
N SER A 128 -5.90 -3.71 -1.19
CA SER A 128 -6.08 -3.87 0.25
C SER A 128 -4.76 -3.71 1.04
N PRO A 129 -4.82 -3.44 2.36
CA PRO A 129 -3.63 -3.33 3.19
C PRO A 129 -2.75 -4.60 3.15
N LEU A 130 -3.36 -5.79 3.09
CA LEU A 130 -2.61 -7.05 3.01
C LEU A 130 -1.78 -7.14 1.74
N GLU A 131 -2.36 -6.78 0.59
CA GLU A 131 -1.68 -6.83 -0.70
C GLU A 131 -0.60 -5.76 -0.80
N TRP A 132 -0.92 -4.51 -0.45
CA TRP A 132 0.01 -3.40 -0.56
C TRP A 132 1.25 -3.63 0.30
N VAL A 133 1.06 -4.00 1.58
CA VAL A 133 2.16 -4.26 2.51
C VAL A 133 2.99 -5.47 2.08
N SER A 134 2.33 -6.50 1.54
CA SER A 134 3.03 -7.68 1.00
C SER A 134 3.94 -7.33 -0.18
N ILE A 135 3.41 -6.57 -1.15
CA ILE A 135 4.16 -6.07 -2.31
C ILE A 135 5.35 -5.23 -1.85
N HIS A 136 5.11 -4.28 -0.92
CA HIS A 136 6.12 -3.36 -0.44
C HIS A 136 7.24 -4.05 0.33
N ARG A 137 6.91 -4.99 1.23
CA ARG A 137 7.90 -5.82 1.92
C ARG A 137 8.72 -6.67 0.94
N ALA A 138 8.11 -7.19 -0.12
CA ALA A 138 8.82 -7.94 -1.16
C ALA A 138 9.76 -7.03 -1.97
N HIS A 139 9.33 -5.79 -2.28
CA HIS A 139 10.20 -4.79 -2.92
C HIS A 139 11.46 -4.53 -2.09
N HIS A 140 11.36 -4.24 -0.79
CA HIS A 140 12.55 -4.03 0.07
C HIS A 140 13.43 -5.28 0.21
N GLN A 141 12.83 -6.47 0.19
CA GLN A 141 13.59 -7.72 0.26
C GLN A 141 14.41 -7.99 -1.01
N TYR A 142 13.92 -7.52 -2.17
CA TYR A 142 14.44 -7.90 -3.48
C TYR A 142 14.78 -6.68 -4.35
N THR A 143 14.97 -5.50 -3.75
CA THR A 143 15.05 -4.21 -4.43
C THR A 143 15.96 -4.26 -5.66
N ASP A 144 15.44 -3.76 -6.78
CA ASP A 144 16.17 -3.66 -8.05
C ASP A 144 16.74 -4.97 -8.58
N THR A 145 16.16 -6.11 -8.17
CA THR A 145 16.41 -7.43 -8.77
C THR A 145 15.22 -7.88 -9.62
N TRP A 146 15.37 -9.00 -10.32
CA TRP A 146 14.25 -9.61 -11.06
C TRP A 146 13.11 -10.10 -10.15
N ASN A 147 13.34 -10.26 -8.85
CA ASN A 147 12.31 -10.67 -7.89
C ASN A 147 11.56 -9.49 -7.25
N ASP A 148 12.00 -8.25 -7.51
CA ASP A 148 11.24 -7.05 -7.10
C ASP A 148 9.95 -6.94 -7.94
N PRO A 149 8.76 -6.88 -7.29
CA PRO A 149 7.48 -6.80 -7.99
C PRO A 149 7.34 -5.65 -8.99
N HIS A 150 8.07 -4.55 -8.79
CA HIS A 150 8.03 -3.36 -9.63
C HIS A 150 9.43 -2.87 -10.00
N SER A 151 10.35 -3.83 -10.18
CA SER A 151 11.76 -3.57 -10.45
C SER A 151 12.00 -2.56 -11.58
N PRO A 152 12.77 -1.48 -11.35
CA PRO A 152 13.12 -0.50 -12.38
C PRO A 152 14.04 -1.07 -13.46
N ILE A 153 14.76 -2.17 -13.19
CA ILE A 153 15.64 -2.82 -14.19
C ILE A 153 14.84 -3.42 -15.36
N ARG A 154 13.53 -3.64 -15.17
CA ARG A 154 12.59 -4.07 -16.22
C ARG A 154 12.13 -2.92 -17.11
N GLY A 155 12.60 -1.70 -16.83
CA GLY A 155 12.32 -0.48 -17.59
C GLY A 155 11.35 0.46 -16.90
N LEU A 156 11.49 1.76 -17.18
CA LEU A 156 10.72 2.85 -16.56
C LEU A 156 9.21 2.63 -16.60
N TRP A 157 8.66 2.22 -17.76
CA TRP A 157 7.22 2.02 -17.92
C TRP A 157 6.70 0.78 -17.19
N PHE A 158 7.55 -0.25 -17.06
CA PHE A 158 7.20 -1.42 -16.26
C PHE A 158 7.09 -1.02 -14.79
N SER A 159 8.10 -0.37 -14.21
CA SER A 159 8.08 0.05 -12.80
C SER A 159 7.05 1.14 -12.51
N HIS A 160 6.65 1.94 -13.52
CA HIS A 160 5.59 2.93 -13.36
C HIS A 160 4.20 2.26 -13.33
N VAL A 161 3.76 1.60 -14.42
CA VAL A 161 2.38 1.08 -14.53
C VAL A 161 2.34 -0.40 -14.91
N GLY A 162 3.30 -0.89 -15.71
CA GLY A 162 3.27 -2.25 -16.25
C GLY A 162 3.19 -3.33 -15.17
N TRP A 163 3.90 -3.15 -14.06
CA TRP A 163 3.88 -4.05 -12.91
C TRP A 163 2.48 -4.24 -12.33
N ALA A 164 1.65 -3.18 -12.30
CA ALA A 164 0.31 -3.23 -11.74
C ALA A 164 -0.61 -4.16 -12.53
N LEU A 165 -0.33 -4.33 -13.83
CA LEU A 165 -1.05 -5.18 -14.78
C LEU A 165 -0.50 -6.61 -14.86
N ASP A 166 0.58 -6.94 -14.16
CA ASP A 166 1.24 -8.24 -14.24
C ASP A 166 1.07 -9.05 -12.94
N TYR A 167 -0.17 -9.42 -12.60
CA TYR A 167 -0.48 -10.10 -11.35
C TYR A 167 0.26 -11.43 -11.17
N ARG A 168 0.29 -12.26 -12.22
CA ARG A 168 0.81 -13.63 -12.13
C ARG A 168 2.33 -13.67 -11.94
N THR A 169 3.07 -12.90 -12.73
CA THR A 169 4.55 -12.90 -12.67
C THR A 169 5.05 -12.36 -11.34
N ARG A 170 4.28 -11.48 -10.68
CA ARG A 170 4.66 -10.93 -9.37
C ARG A 170 4.60 -11.94 -8.23
N PHE A 171 3.65 -12.88 -8.24
CA PHE A 171 3.37 -13.70 -7.06
C PHE A 171 3.30 -15.20 -7.26
N GLY A 172 3.12 -15.68 -8.51
CA GLY A 172 2.93 -17.10 -8.81
C GLY A 172 1.58 -17.67 -8.32
N SER A 173 1.30 -17.55 -7.01
CA SER A 173 0.04 -17.90 -6.36
C SER A 173 -0.40 -16.87 -5.31
N TYR A 174 -1.68 -16.93 -4.92
CA TYR A 174 -2.24 -16.06 -3.89
C TYR A 174 -1.61 -16.30 -2.51
N GLU A 175 -1.36 -17.56 -2.15
CA GLU A 175 -0.78 -17.94 -0.86
C GLU A 175 0.69 -17.52 -0.76
N ALA A 176 1.44 -17.58 -1.87
CA ALA A 176 2.82 -17.10 -1.91
C ALA A 176 2.90 -15.60 -1.66
N ARG A 177 1.97 -14.83 -2.26
CA ARG A 177 1.86 -13.38 -2.08
C ARG A 177 1.74 -13.00 -0.61
N LEU A 178 0.75 -13.53 0.09
CA LEU A 178 0.42 -13.05 1.44
C LEU A 178 1.27 -13.69 2.55
N LYS A 179 2.30 -14.47 2.19
CA LYS A 179 3.16 -15.19 3.15
C LYS A 179 3.92 -14.25 4.08
N ASN A 180 4.34 -13.08 3.59
CA ASN A 180 5.12 -12.10 4.33
C ASN A 180 4.27 -11.11 5.17
N VAL A 181 2.95 -11.32 5.29
CA VAL A 181 2.02 -10.45 6.04
C VAL A 181 1.15 -11.23 7.04
N ALA A 182 1.67 -12.31 7.60
CA ALA A 182 0.96 -13.11 8.61
C ALA A 182 0.52 -12.29 9.85
N ASP A 183 1.30 -11.26 10.21
CA ASP A 183 1.00 -10.32 11.29
C ASP A 183 -0.24 -9.45 11.05
N LEU A 184 -0.55 -9.16 9.79
CA LEU A 184 -1.79 -8.46 9.40
C LEU A 184 -2.92 -9.46 9.17
N LYS A 185 -2.64 -10.59 8.52
CA LYS A 185 -3.63 -11.64 8.20
C LYS A 185 -4.28 -12.23 9.44
N SER A 186 -3.58 -12.26 10.57
CA SER A 186 -4.12 -12.72 11.86
C SER A 186 -5.26 -11.83 12.38
N GLN A 187 -5.34 -10.57 11.96
CA GLN A 187 -6.34 -9.61 12.44
C GLN A 187 -7.60 -9.63 11.55
N ALA A 188 -8.77 -9.78 12.17
CA ALA A 188 -10.05 -9.86 11.47
C ALA A 188 -10.35 -8.61 10.63
N TYR A 189 -9.96 -7.44 11.12
CA TYR A 189 -10.14 -6.16 10.44
C TYR A 189 -9.45 -6.12 9.06
N TYR A 190 -8.19 -6.53 8.96
CA TYR A 190 -7.46 -6.53 7.69
C TYR A 190 -7.97 -7.59 6.73
N ARG A 191 -8.45 -8.74 7.23
CA ARG A 191 -9.14 -9.73 6.39
C ARG A 191 -10.45 -9.14 5.85
N PHE A 192 -11.24 -8.47 6.68
CA PHE A 192 -12.47 -7.80 6.26
C PHE A 192 -12.18 -6.79 5.14
N LEU A 193 -11.22 -5.87 5.33
CA LEU A 193 -10.84 -4.91 4.29
C LEU A 193 -10.34 -5.56 3.01
N HIS A 194 -9.63 -6.68 3.13
CA HIS A 194 -9.15 -7.44 1.98
C HIS A 194 -10.30 -8.01 1.13
N TYR A 195 -11.22 -8.76 1.74
CA TYR A 195 -12.32 -9.40 1.02
C TYR A 195 -13.40 -8.42 0.56
N THR A 196 -13.51 -7.25 1.19
CA THR A 196 -14.48 -6.21 0.82
C THR A 196 -13.87 -5.06 0.03
N TYR A 197 -12.58 -5.15 -0.36
CA TYR A 197 -11.84 -4.05 -1.00
C TYR A 197 -12.61 -3.37 -2.16
N PRO A 198 -13.15 -4.09 -3.17
CA PRO A 198 -13.87 -3.45 -4.26
C PRO A 198 -15.12 -2.69 -3.81
N LEU A 199 -15.79 -3.15 -2.75
CA LEU A 199 -17.02 -2.53 -2.25
C LEU A 199 -16.76 -1.15 -1.65
N HIS A 200 -15.61 -0.92 -1.00
CA HIS A 200 -15.24 0.39 -0.45
C HIS A 200 -15.04 1.43 -1.55
N SER A 201 -14.38 1.02 -2.64
CA SER A 201 -14.21 1.85 -3.84
C SER A 201 -15.55 2.22 -4.50
N VAL A 202 -16.45 1.25 -4.64
CA VAL A 202 -17.81 1.47 -5.18
C VAL A 202 -18.62 2.37 -4.25
N ALA A 203 -18.59 2.12 -2.94
CA ALA A 203 -19.30 2.92 -1.94
C ALA A 203 -18.84 4.38 -1.97
N LEU A 204 -17.54 4.64 -2.10
CA LEU A 204 -17.01 6.00 -2.23
C LEU A 204 -17.51 6.68 -3.53
N GLY A 205 -17.53 5.95 -4.65
CA GLY A 205 -18.05 6.46 -5.92
C GLY A 205 -19.54 6.83 -5.82
N VAL A 206 -20.36 5.95 -5.23
CA VAL A 206 -21.78 6.20 -4.99
C VAL A 206 -21.98 7.39 -4.06
N LEU A 207 -21.20 7.49 -2.98
CA LEU A 207 -21.26 8.63 -2.05
C LEU A 207 -20.94 9.95 -2.76
N LEU A 208 -19.90 9.98 -3.60
CA LEU A 208 -19.54 11.18 -4.36
C LEU A 208 -20.62 11.56 -5.36
N TYR A 209 -21.14 10.58 -6.09
CA TYR A 209 -22.21 10.82 -7.07
C TYR A 209 -23.51 11.30 -6.40
N THR A 210 -23.89 10.74 -5.26
CA THR A 210 -25.08 11.19 -4.53
C THR A 210 -24.92 12.60 -3.95
N LYS A 211 -23.69 13.04 -3.64
CA LYS A 211 -23.41 14.37 -3.10
C LYS A 211 -23.30 15.48 -4.14
N GLY A 212 -22.82 15.19 -5.34
CA GLY A 212 -22.66 16.22 -6.37
C GLY A 212 -22.55 15.69 -7.79
N GLY A 213 -23.18 14.55 -8.05
CA GLY A 213 -23.29 13.93 -9.36
C GLY A 213 -21.95 13.66 -10.02
N MET A 214 -21.93 13.81 -11.34
CA MET A 214 -20.73 13.61 -12.15
C MET A 214 -19.58 14.55 -11.79
N HIS A 215 -19.85 15.74 -11.21
CA HIS A 215 -18.80 16.69 -10.85
C HIS A 215 -17.89 16.10 -9.76
N PHE A 216 -18.51 15.58 -8.71
CA PHE A 216 -17.82 14.97 -7.58
C PHE A 216 -17.23 13.60 -7.97
N LEU A 217 -17.90 12.85 -8.84
CA LEU A 217 -17.37 11.57 -9.33
C LEU A 217 -16.10 11.78 -10.18
N VAL A 218 -16.14 12.69 -11.16
CA VAL A 218 -15.01 13.01 -12.04
C VAL A 218 -13.81 13.51 -11.26
N TRP A 219 -14.01 14.46 -10.35
CA TRP A 219 -12.91 15.04 -9.57
C TRP A 219 -12.45 14.12 -8.43
N GLY A 220 -13.39 13.60 -7.66
CA GLY A 220 -13.12 12.80 -6.46
C GLY A 220 -12.67 11.36 -6.75
N MET A 221 -13.13 10.75 -7.85
CA MET A 221 -12.68 9.41 -8.27
C MET A 221 -11.67 9.49 -9.42
N GLY A 222 -11.95 10.24 -10.48
CA GLY A 222 -11.06 10.34 -11.64
C GLY A 222 -9.77 11.09 -11.32
N VAL A 223 -9.85 12.43 -11.28
CA VAL A 223 -8.69 13.33 -11.16
C VAL A 223 -7.84 13.00 -9.93
N ARG A 224 -8.47 12.96 -8.74
CA ARG A 224 -7.76 12.69 -7.48
C ARG A 224 -6.98 11.37 -7.52
N THR A 225 -7.62 10.30 -7.99
CA THR A 225 -7.01 8.96 -7.97
C THR A 225 -5.91 8.86 -9.02
N VAL A 226 -6.12 9.37 -10.23
CA VAL A 226 -5.10 9.36 -11.30
C VAL A 226 -3.85 10.12 -10.85
N LEU A 227 -4.02 11.34 -10.31
CA LEU A 227 -2.89 12.13 -9.81
C LEU A 227 -2.14 11.40 -8.70
N PHE A 228 -2.86 10.77 -7.77
CA PHE A 228 -2.21 10.08 -6.66
C PHE A 228 -1.55 8.76 -7.09
N LEU A 229 -2.16 7.99 -7.99
CA LEU A 229 -1.57 6.79 -8.58
C LEU A 229 -0.25 7.12 -9.27
N HIS A 230 -0.20 8.15 -10.11
CA HIS A 230 1.05 8.55 -10.77
C HIS A 230 2.10 9.09 -9.79
N ALA A 231 1.70 9.76 -8.71
CA ALA A 231 2.63 10.16 -7.66
C ALA A 231 3.29 8.95 -6.99
N ILE A 232 2.51 7.93 -6.61
CA ILE A 232 3.04 6.71 -5.97
C ILE A 232 3.80 5.83 -6.96
N PHE A 233 3.29 5.63 -8.17
CA PHE A 233 4.00 4.90 -9.23
C PHE A 233 5.31 5.61 -9.63
N GLY A 234 5.35 6.94 -9.51
CA GLY A 234 6.56 7.73 -9.66
C GLY A 234 7.62 7.44 -8.60
N ILE A 235 7.27 6.90 -7.43
CA ILE A 235 8.26 6.43 -6.45
C ILE A 235 9.01 5.24 -7.04
N ASN A 236 8.28 4.20 -7.45
CA ASN A 236 8.85 2.99 -8.02
C ASN A 236 9.66 3.24 -9.31
N SER A 237 9.27 4.24 -10.10
CA SER A 237 9.88 4.51 -11.40
C SER A 237 10.83 5.70 -11.39
N ILE A 238 10.33 6.91 -11.11
CA ILE A 238 11.12 8.14 -11.16
C ILE A 238 12.14 8.14 -10.03
N CYS A 239 11.76 7.74 -8.81
CA CYS A 239 12.71 7.70 -7.70
C CYS A 239 13.71 6.53 -7.77
N HIS A 240 13.68 5.68 -8.80
CA HIS A 240 14.77 4.73 -9.10
C HIS A 240 15.54 5.07 -10.39
N THR A 241 15.18 6.15 -11.08
CA THR A 241 15.81 6.52 -12.37
C THR A 241 16.33 7.95 -12.38
N TRP A 242 15.62 8.89 -11.75
CA TRP A 242 15.93 10.31 -11.77
C TRP A 242 15.80 10.99 -10.41
N GLY A 243 16.90 11.59 -9.95
CA GLY A 243 16.99 12.31 -8.68
C GLY A 243 18.41 12.29 -8.12
N GLN A 244 18.54 12.58 -6.83
CA GLN A 244 19.82 12.59 -6.12
C GLN A 244 19.99 11.32 -5.28
N GLN A 245 21.15 10.68 -5.40
CA GLN A 245 21.53 9.53 -4.58
C GLN A 245 22.56 10.01 -3.54
N VAL A 246 22.11 10.23 -2.31
CA VAL A 246 22.91 10.76 -1.21
C VAL A 246 23.58 9.64 -0.41
N TRP A 247 22.92 8.48 -0.35
CA TRP A 247 23.34 7.29 0.38
C TRP A 247 23.68 6.16 -0.59
N ASP A 248 24.80 5.47 -0.34
CA ASP A 248 25.12 4.22 -1.01
C ASP A 248 24.27 3.09 -0.39
N THR A 249 23.13 2.86 -1.03
CA THR A 249 22.13 1.86 -0.68
C THR A 249 22.41 0.51 -1.33
N GLY A 250 23.28 0.46 -2.35
CA GLY A 250 23.46 -0.71 -3.22
C GLY A 250 22.32 -0.91 -4.23
N ASP A 251 21.36 0.00 -4.27
CA ASP A 251 20.24 0.03 -5.21
C ASP A 251 20.23 1.36 -6.02
N LEU A 252 19.25 1.51 -6.89
CA LEU A 252 19.07 2.65 -7.79
C LEU A 252 18.19 3.75 -7.17
N SER A 253 17.82 3.66 -5.89
CA SER A 253 16.95 4.65 -5.24
C SER A 253 17.56 6.05 -5.25
N LYS A 254 16.70 7.05 -5.43
CA LYS A 254 17.02 8.47 -5.59
C LYS A 254 15.99 9.33 -4.90
N ASN A 255 16.45 10.41 -4.29
CA ASN A 255 15.62 11.49 -3.76
C ASN A 255 15.13 12.37 -4.92
N ASN A 256 13.81 12.54 -5.04
CA ASN A 256 13.17 13.39 -6.02
C ASN A 256 12.18 14.34 -5.33
N TRP A 257 12.44 15.65 -5.40
CA TRP A 257 11.66 16.65 -4.67
C TRP A 257 10.21 16.80 -5.19
N LEU A 258 9.99 16.60 -6.49
CA LEU A 258 8.66 16.73 -7.09
C LEU A 258 7.77 15.55 -6.65
N ILE A 259 8.32 14.33 -6.68
CA ILE A 259 7.65 13.17 -6.09
C ILE A 259 7.51 13.33 -4.57
N GLY A 260 8.50 13.92 -3.89
CA GLY A 260 8.43 14.23 -2.46
C GLY A 260 7.22 15.10 -2.12
N LEU A 261 6.97 16.14 -2.92
CA LEU A 261 5.81 17.02 -2.74
C LEU A 261 4.48 16.31 -3.04
N MET A 262 4.38 15.62 -4.18
CA MET A 262 3.13 14.97 -4.60
C MET A 262 2.78 13.76 -3.72
N ALA A 263 3.79 12.97 -3.34
CA ALA A 263 3.61 11.76 -2.55
C ALA A 263 3.84 11.99 -1.04
N HIS A 264 3.54 13.18 -0.52
CA HIS A 264 3.55 13.45 0.94
C HIS A 264 4.86 13.10 1.69
N GLY A 265 6.01 13.24 1.03
CA GLY A 265 7.35 12.96 1.57
C GLY A 265 7.99 11.67 1.05
N GLU A 266 7.27 10.83 0.32
CA GLU A 266 7.77 9.52 -0.13
C GLU A 266 8.80 9.58 -1.26
N GLY A 267 8.94 10.73 -1.92
CA GLY A 267 9.99 10.95 -2.93
C GLY A 267 11.39 11.13 -2.35
N TRP A 268 11.56 11.24 -1.03
CA TRP A 268 12.88 11.12 -0.39
C TRP A 268 13.32 9.65 -0.30
N HIS A 269 13.31 8.99 -1.45
CA HIS A 269 13.31 7.55 -1.54
C HIS A 269 14.68 6.92 -1.24
N ASN A 270 15.77 7.59 -1.62
CA ASN A 270 17.11 7.15 -1.25
C ASN A 270 17.37 7.30 0.26
N ASN A 271 16.82 8.34 0.90
CA ASN A 271 16.86 8.46 2.35
C ASN A 271 16.09 7.30 3.02
N HIS A 272 14.92 6.96 2.47
CA HIS A 272 14.11 5.84 2.93
C HIS A 272 14.87 4.50 2.81
N HIS A 273 15.42 4.17 1.64
CA HIS A 273 16.21 2.95 1.44
C HIS A 273 17.47 2.88 2.33
N ALA A 274 18.05 4.03 2.67
CA ALA A 274 19.18 4.06 3.59
C ALA A 274 18.80 3.68 5.03
N PHE A 275 17.58 4.02 5.47
CA PHE A 275 17.08 3.83 6.82
C PHE A 275 15.60 3.43 6.82
N GLU A 276 15.27 2.26 6.26
CA GLU A 276 13.90 1.82 5.99
C GLU A 276 12.99 1.79 7.21
N TYR A 277 13.56 1.61 8.41
CA TYR A 277 12.81 1.59 9.68
C TYR A 277 12.42 2.99 10.18
N SER A 278 12.92 4.05 9.56
CA SER A 278 12.71 5.43 9.98
C SER A 278 11.26 5.85 9.79
N ALA A 279 10.73 6.67 10.70
CA ALA A 279 9.43 7.33 10.53
C ALA A 279 9.54 8.63 9.71
N GLN A 280 10.76 9.13 9.50
CA GLN A 280 11.08 10.35 8.77
C GLN A 280 11.86 9.99 7.49
N HIS A 281 11.44 10.48 6.33
CA HIS A 281 12.17 10.29 5.07
C HIS A 281 12.89 11.57 4.65
N GLY A 282 12.31 12.74 4.90
CA GLY A 282 12.99 14.03 4.67
C GLY A 282 13.97 14.35 5.81
N PHE A 283 15.27 14.20 5.59
CA PHE A 283 16.31 14.45 6.60
C PHE A 283 16.83 15.89 6.61
N GLU A 284 16.72 16.60 5.49
CA GLU A 284 17.10 18.01 5.39
C GLU A 284 15.92 18.93 5.67
N TRP A 285 16.18 20.15 6.16
CA TRP A 285 15.13 21.11 6.53
C TRP A 285 14.22 21.50 5.35
N TRP A 286 14.74 21.46 4.12
CA TRP A 286 14.01 21.76 2.89
C TRP A 286 13.30 20.53 2.30
N GLN A 287 13.56 19.34 2.83
CA GLN A 287 12.91 18.10 2.41
C GLN A 287 11.53 17.99 3.08
N ILE A 288 10.54 18.61 2.44
CA ILE A 288 9.15 18.60 2.91
C ILE A 288 8.64 17.15 3.01
N ASP A 289 8.23 16.75 4.21
CA ASP A 289 7.70 15.43 4.51
C ASP A 289 6.40 15.58 5.31
N ILE A 290 5.29 15.71 4.59
CA ILE A 290 3.96 15.96 5.15
C ILE A 290 3.56 14.84 6.11
N THR A 291 3.88 13.59 5.75
CA THR A 291 3.58 12.41 6.57
C THR A 291 4.36 12.44 7.88
N TRP A 292 5.64 12.83 7.84
CA TRP A 292 6.44 13.01 9.05
C TRP A 292 5.89 14.09 9.97
N TYR A 293 5.46 15.23 9.42
CA TYR A 293 4.87 16.30 10.23
C TYR A 293 3.60 15.84 10.95
N LEU A 294 2.77 15.03 10.29
CA LEU A 294 1.62 14.41 10.93
C LEU A 294 2.01 13.40 12.02
N ILE A 295 3.02 12.55 11.78
CA ILE A 295 3.53 11.61 12.79
C ILE A 295 4.06 12.38 14.01
N ARG A 296 4.79 13.47 13.80
CA ARG A 296 5.26 14.34 14.90
C ARG A 296 4.12 14.96 15.69
N PHE A 297 3.07 15.42 15.02
CA PHE A 297 1.88 15.91 15.70
C PHE A 297 1.23 14.82 16.55
N LEU A 298 1.01 13.63 15.99
CA LEU A 298 0.47 12.47 16.71
C LEU A 298 1.36 12.06 17.89
N GLN A 299 2.69 12.16 17.74
CA GLN A 299 3.64 11.90 18.82
C GLN A 299 3.52 12.94 19.94
N ALA A 300 3.41 14.22 19.59
CA ALA A 300 3.28 15.31 20.55
C ALA A 300 2.00 15.19 21.41
N VAL A 301 0.90 14.71 20.82
CA VAL A 301 -0.35 14.46 21.55
C VAL A 301 -0.42 13.06 22.20
N GLY A 302 0.66 12.28 22.15
CA GLY A 302 0.77 10.97 22.80
C GLY A 302 0.11 9.80 22.08
N LEU A 303 -0.35 9.99 20.83
CA LEU A 303 -0.98 8.95 20.01
C LEU A 303 0.03 8.12 19.21
N ALA A 304 1.15 8.70 18.78
CA ALA A 304 2.24 7.94 18.17
C ALA A 304 3.35 7.68 19.19
N THR A 305 3.67 6.41 19.42
CA THR A 305 4.70 5.97 20.36
C THR A 305 5.75 5.12 19.65
N ASP A 306 6.91 4.88 20.29
CA ASP A 306 7.98 4.06 19.72
C ASP A 306 8.42 4.55 18.32
N VAL A 307 8.47 5.87 18.13
CA VAL A 307 8.83 6.51 16.85
C VAL A 307 10.32 6.34 16.62
N LYS A 308 10.67 5.63 15.55
CA LYS A 308 12.04 5.28 15.20
C LYS A 308 12.64 6.31 14.25
N LEU A 309 13.87 6.72 14.54
CA LEU A 309 14.67 7.61 13.71
C LEU A 309 16.12 7.12 13.67
N PRO A 310 16.84 7.33 12.56
CA PRO A 310 18.26 7.05 12.51
C PRO A 310 19.04 8.02 13.39
N THR A 311 19.89 7.47 14.26
CA THR A 311 20.82 8.26 15.07
C THR A 311 21.89 8.91 14.18
N GLU A 312 22.45 10.03 14.64
CA GLU A 312 23.56 10.69 13.94
C GLU A 312 24.77 9.76 13.73
N THR A 313 25.01 8.84 14.67
CA THR A 313 26.05 7.82 14.53
C THR A 313 25.74 6.85 13.38
N GLN A 314 24.50 6.39 13.24
CA GLN A 314 24.10 5.52 12.12
C GLN A 314 24.23 6.25 10.77
N LYS A 315 23.83 7.52 10.71
CA LYS A 315 24.00 8.36 9.51
C LYS A 315 25.47 8.52 9.13
N LYS A 316 26.33 8.89 10.09
CA LYS A 316 27.78 9.03 9.87
C LYS A 316 28.42 7.72 9.41
N ARG A 317 28.04 6.59 10.02
CA ARG A 317 28.55 5.27 9.64
C ARG A 317 28.20 4.94 8.18
N ARG A 318 26.95 5.18 7.77
CA ARG A 318 26.52 4.97 6.37
C ARG A 318 27.32 5.88 5.42
N ALA A 319 27.43 7.17 5.74
CA ALA A 319 28.17 8.12 4.91
C ALA A 319 29.66 7.76 4.75
N LEU A 320 30.30 7.20 5.78
CA LEU A 320 31.69 6.71 5.69
C LEU A 320 31.80 5.49 4.77
N CYS A 321 30.86 4.55 4.84
CA CYS A 321 30.83 3.41 3.91
C CYS A 321 30.73 3.88 2.45
N ASN A 322 29.92 4.91 2.15
CA ASN A 322 29.83 5.48 0.80
C ASN A 322 31.21 5.95 0.30
N LYS A 323 31.95 6.70 1.13
CA LYS A 323 33.28 7.23 0.76
C LYS A 323 34.29 6.13 0.46
N ILE A 324 34.34 5.10 1.29
CA ILE A 324 35.25 3.95 1.10
C ILE A 324 34.93 3.22 -0.22
N SER A 325 33.65 3.02 -0.52
CA SER A 325 33.17 2.41 -1.76
C SER A 325 33.63 3.21 -2.98
N GLU A 326 33.43 4.53 -2.97
CA GLU A 326 33.88 5.44 -4.03
C GLU A 326 35.40 5.45 -4.24
N GLU A 327 36.18 5.49 -3.15
CA GLU A 327 37.65 5.45 -3.23
C GLU A 327 38.14 4.13 -3.81
N SER A 328 37.52 3.01 -3.44
CA SER A 328 37.86 1.69 -3.98
C SER A 328 37.56 1.53 -5.46
N LEU A 329 36.51 2.18 -5.97
CA LEU A 329 36.14 2.20 -7.39
C LEU A 329 37.09 3.08 -8.22
N LYS A 330 37.65 4.16 -7.64
CA LYS A 330 38.60 5.04 -8.31
C LYS A 330 40.01 4.46 -8.45
N GLN A 331 40.34 3.40 -7.69
CA GLN A 331 41.64 2.72 -7.72
C GLN A 331 41.68 1.53 -8.70
N LYS A 332 40.55 1.16 -9.32
CA LYS A 332 40.45 0.18 -10.40
C LYS A 332 40.31 0.91 -11.73
#